data_AF-A0A2I0BPK6-F1
#
_entry.id   AF-A0A2I0BPK6-F1
#
_cell.length_a   1.000
_cell.length_b   1.000
_cell.length_c   1.000
_cell.angle_alpha   90.00
_cell.angle_beta   90.00
_cell.angle_gamma   90.00
#
_symmetry.space_group_name_H-M   'P 1'
#
loop_
_entity.id
_entity.type
_entity.pdbx_description
1 polymer ?
#
loop_
_entity_poly.entity_id
_entity_poly.type
_entity_poly.pdbx_seq_one_letter_code
_entity_poly.pdbx_strand_id
1 'polypeptide(L)'
;MRKYFTFLREFSTLKNMGPEDLNMLRKKLRCKFKSVRMLELDTLINNYLNANMNIIDNEKVKLLYNLMDIDTTNMLKLFYFYSNQENRSMDKLSKLMKVKDEKIIQDTFNLLIDILNNNQKYISTQ
;
A
#
# COMPACT_ATOMS: atom_id res chain seq x y z
N MET A 1 16.57 11.63 -11.50
CA MET A 1 16.22 10.45 -10.67
C MET A 1 15.88 9.29 -11.59
N ARG A 2 16.49 8.12 -11.41
CA ARG A 2 16.00 6.89 -12.05
C ARG A 2 14.61 6.58 -11.50
N LYS A 3 13.66 6.18 -12.36
CA LYS A 3 12.35 5.71 -11.90
C LYS A 3 12.49 4.29 -11.36
N TYR A 4 12.06 4.05 -10.12
CA TYR A 4 12.31 2.79 -9.42
C TYR A 4 11.07 1.91 -9.30
N PHE A 5 9.86 2.48 -9.39
CA PHE A 5 8.64 1.75 -9.06
C PHE A 5 7.68 1.71 -10.26
N THR A 6 7.15 0.53 -10.55
CA THR A 6 6.10 0.29 -11.55
C THR A 6 5.15 -0.74 -10.95
N PHE A 7 3.84 -0.56 -11.11
CA PHE A 7 2.92 -1.66 -10.86
C PHE A 7 3.13 -2.71 -11.96
N LEU A 8 3.38 -3.97 -11.61
CA LEU A 8 3.45 -5.06 -12.59
C LEU A 8 2.10 -5.25 -13.30
N ARG A 9 0.98 -4.92 -12.63
CA ARG A 9 -0.40 -4.86 -13.08
C ARG A 9 -1.13 -3.81 -12.26
N GLU A 10 -1.57 -2.74 -12.91
CA GLU A 10 -2.64 -1.92 -12.34
C GLU A 10 -3.89 -2.81 -12.22
N PHE A 11 -4.61 -2.73 -11.10
CA PHE A 11 -5.88 -3.41 -10.93
C PHE A 11 -6.88 -2.89 -11.96
N SER A 12 -6.87 -3.50 -13.15
CA SER A 12 -7.79 -3.17 -14.22
C SER A 12 -9.16 -3.58 -13.73
N THR A 13 -10.04 -2.60 -13.55
CA THR A 13 -11.42 -2.77 -13.14
C THR A 13 -12.11 -3.79 -14.04
N LEU A 14 -12.17 -5.05 -13.61
CA LEU A 14 -13.25 -5.93 -14.02
C LEU A 14 -14.51 -5.26 -13.46
N LYS A 15 -15.28 -4.61 -14.35
CA LYS A 15 -16.43 -3.74 -14.03
C LYS A 15 -17.53 -4.39 -13.19
N ASN A 16 -17.40 -5.66 -12.81
CA ASN A 16 -18.40 -6.45 -12.10
C ASN A 16 -17.78 -7.29 -10.97
N MET A 17 -17.07 -6.68 -10.00
CA MET A 17 -16.70 -7.41 -8.77
C MET A 17 -17.86 -7.41 -7.79
N GLY A 18 -18.34 -8.60 -7.46
CA GLY A 18 -19.35 -8.80 -6.43
C GLY A 18 -18.76 -8.80 -5.01
N PRO A 19 -19.61 -8.86 -3.97
CA PRO A 19 -19.17 -8.96 -2.57
C PRO A 19 -18.27 -10.18 -2.29
N GLU A 20 -18.49 -11.30 -3.00
CA GLU A 20 -17.69 -12.52 -2.87
C GLU A 20 -16.27 -12.35 -3.42
N ASP A 21 -16.12 -11.66 -4.56
CA ASP A 21 -14.82 -11.34 -5.16
C ASP A 21 -13.98 -10.46 -4.22
N LEU A 22 -14.63 -9.51 -3.56
CA LEU A 22 -14.00 -8.62 -2.59
C LEU A 22 -13.54 -9.38 -1.35
N ASN A 23 -14.38 -10.28 -0.81
CA ASN A 23 -13.97 -11.14 0.30
C ASN A 23 -12.79 -12.06 -0.09
N MET A 24 -12.77 -12.56 -1.33
CA MET A 24 -11.64 -13.31 -1.87
C MET A 24 -10.38 -12.43 -1.96
N LEU A 25 -10.52 -11.18 -2.42
CA LEU A 25 -9.42 -10.21 -2.50
C LEU A 25 -8.84 -9.91 -1.12
N ARG A 26 -9.70 -9.72 -0.12
CA ARG A 26 -9.29 -9.55 1.29
C ARG A 26 -8.53 -10.76 1.83
N LYS A 27 -8.97 -11.98 1.50
CA LYS A 27 -8.26 -13.22 1.85
C LYS A 27 -6.89 -13.29 1.16
N LYS A 28 -6.81 -12.98 -0.15
CA LYS A 28 -5.55 -12.92 -0.91
C LYS A 28 -4.57 -11.92 -0.31
N LEU A 29 -5.05 -10.74 0.08
CA LEU A 29 -4.28 -9.71 0.78
C LEU A 29 -3.65 -10.27 2.06
N ARG A 30 -4.47 -10.87 2.94
CA ARG A 30 -3.97 -11.50 4.17
C ARG A 30 -2.96 -12.61 3.89
N CYS A 31 -3.20 -13.47 2.90
CA CYS A 31 -2.30 -14.57 2.59
C CYS A 31 -0.91 -14.10 2.12
N LYS A 32 -0.84 -13.05 1.29
CA LYS A 32 0.44 -12.58 0.74
C LYS A 32 1.17 -11.62 1.70
N PHE A 33 0.45 -10.90 2.57
CA PHE A 33 1.08 -10.15 3.67
C PHE A 33 1.39 -10.99 4.91
N LYS A 34 0.98 -12.27 4.95
CA LYS A 34 1.36 -13.21 6.02
C LYS A 34 2.88 -13.39 6.14
N SER A 35 3.61 -13.26 5.03
CA SER A 35 5.06 -13.23 5.04
C SER A 35 5.58 -12.57 3.77
N VAL A 36 5.89 -11.28 3.87
CA VAL A 36 6.64 -10.56 2.83
C VAL A 36 8.15 -10.83 2.91
N ARG A 37 8.58 -11.75 3.80
CA ARG A 37 9.98 -12.16 4.05
C ARG A 37 10.88 -11.04 4.56
N MET A 38 10.29 -9.95 5.06
CA MET A 38 10.98 -8.81 5.68
C MET A 38 10.20 -8.40 6.91
N LEU A 39 10.76 -8.65 8.10
CA LEU A 39 10.09 -8.50 9.39
C LEU A 39 9.49 -7.10 9.60
N GLU A 40 10.21 -6.06 9.19
CA GLU A 40 9.75 -4.67 9.32
C GLU A 40 8.52 -4.40 8.46
N LEU A 41 8.53 -4.87 7.22
CA LEU A 41 7.42 -4.69 6.30
C LEU A 41 6.23 -5.58 6.68
N ASP A 42 6.50 -6.79 7.16
CA ASP A 42 5.51 -7.68 7.76
C ASP A 42 4.81 -6.99 8.94
N THR A 43 5.57 -6.38 9.86
CA THR A 43 5.01 -5.64 11.00
C THR A 43 4.17 -4.46 10.53
N LEU A 44 4.73 -3.61 9.67
CA LEU A 44 4.11 -2.37 9.21
C LEU A 44 2.78 -2.61 8.48
N ILE A 45 2.75 -3.58 7.56
CA ILE A 45 1.53 -3.88 6.81
C ILE A 45 0.54 -4.68 7.66
N ASN A 46 0.99 -5.70 8.41
CA ASN A 46 0.04 -6.52 9.17
C ASN A 46 -0.63 -5.75 10.30
N ASN A 47 0.06 -4.80 10.94
CA ASN A 47 -0.57 -3.88 11.91
C ASN A 47 -1.71 -3.09 11.25
N TYR A 48 -1.44 -2.50 10.09
CA TYR A 48 -2.45 -1.74 9.35
C TYR A 48 -3.63 -2.62 8.94
N LEU A 49 -3.38 -3.81 8.39
CA LEU A 49 -4.44 -4.73 7.99
C LEU A 49 -5.25 -5.17 9.22
N ASN A 50 -4.61 -5.58 10.31
CA ASN A 50 -5.32 -6.02 11.51
C ASN A 50 -6.21 -4.92 12.10
N ALA A 51 -5.74 -3.67 12.10
CA ALA A 51 -6.51 -2.54 12.61
C ALA A 51 -7.67 -2.13 11.67
N ASN A 52 -7.53 -2.31 10.35
CA ASN A 52 -8.44 -1.67 9.39
C ASN A 52 -9.21 -2.65 8.48
N MET A 53 -8.87 -3.95 8.40
CA MET A 53 -9.40 -4.85 7.36
C MET A 53 -10.94 -4.96 7.33
N ASN A 54 -11.57 -4.83 8.49
CA ASN A 54 -13.02 -4.95 8.64
C ASN A 54 -13.76 -3.65 8.29
N ILE A 55 -13.04 -2.52 8.24
CA ILE A 55 -13.60 -1.17 8.03
C ILE A 55 -13.13 -0.51 6.73
N ILE A 56 -12.09 -1.02 6.07
CA ILE A 56 -11.66 -0.49 4.77
C ILE A 56 -12.71 -0.76 3.70
N ASP A 57 -13.00 0.29 2.93
CA ASP A 57 -13.84 0.22 1.74
C ASP A 57 -13.17 -0.56 0.60
N ASN A 58 -13.94 -0.84 -0.44
CA ASN A 58 -13.50 -1.63 -1.57
C ASN A 58 -12.41 -0.94 -2.39
N GLU A 59 -12.37 0.40 -2.42
CA GLU A 59 -11.36 1.15 -3.16
C GLU A 59 -10.00 1.04 -2.47
N LYS A 60 -9.95 1.17 -1.14
CA LYS A 60 -8.73 0.92 -0.36
C LYS A 60 -8.22 -0.51 -0.50
N VAL A 61 -9.11 -1.51 -0.56
CA VAL A 61 -8.70 -2.91 -0.81
C VAL A 61 -8.02 -3.05 -2.18
N LYS A 62 -8.53 -2.37 -3.23
CA LYS A 62 -7.90 -2.36 -4.56
C LYS A 62 -6.55 -1.66 -4.54
N LEU A 63 -6.44 -0.51 -3.87
CA LEU A 63 -5.18 0.22 -3.74
C LEU A 63 -4.12 -0.59 -2.99
N LEU A 64 -4.51 -1.27 -1.91
CA LEU A 64 -3.63 -2.21 -1.21
C LEU A 64 -3.15 -3.32 -2.15
N TYR A 65 -4.04 -3.84 -3.00
CA TYR A 65 -3.65 -4.85 -3.99
C TYR A 65 -2.63 -4.32 -5.01
N ASN A 66 -2.78 -3.07 -5.49
CA ASN A 66 -1.76 -2.43 -6.33
C ASN A 66 -0.44 -2.28 -5.59
N LEU A 67 -0.48 -1.88 -4.32
CA LEU A 67 0.73 -1.76 -3.50
C LEU A 67 1.47 -3.09 -3.38
N MET A 68 0.76 -4.22 -3.22
CA MET A 68 1.34 -5.58 -3.17
C MET A 68 2.14 -5.97 -4.40
N ASP A 69 1.94 -5.26 -5.49
CA ASP A 69 2.53 -5.57 -6.77
C ASP A 69 3.90 -4.89 -6.96
N ILE A 70 4.27 -4.02 -6.03
CA ILE A 70 5.64 -3.55 -5.85
C ILE A 70 6.44 -4.66 -5.15
N ASP A 71 7.64 -4.97 -5.63
CA ASP A 71 8.50 -5.94 -4.95
C ASP A 71 8.85 -5.48 -3.52
N THR A 72 9.04 -6.46 -2.63
CA THR A 72 9.25 -6.24 -1.20
C THR A 72 10.35 -5.22 -0.90
N THR A 73 11.50 -5.31 -1.58
CA THR A 73 12.65 -4.41 -1.36
C THR A 73 12.29 -2.97 -1.69
N ASN A 74 11.62 -2.77 -2.81
CA ASN A 74 11.19 -1.46 -3.25
C ASN A 74 10.05 -0.89 -2.39
N MET A 75 9.12 -1.74 -1.93
CA MET A 75 8.09 -1.35 -0.99
C MET A 75 8.69 -0.89 0.34
N LEU A 76 9.67 -1.62 0.88
CA LEU A 76 10.37 -1.23 2.10
C LEU A 76 11.10 0.11 1.94
N LYS A 77 11.81 0.31 0.82
CA LYS A 77 12.44 1.60 0.50
C LYS A 77 11.44 2.76 0.44
N LEU A 78 10.25 2.54 -0.11
CA LEU A 78 9.17 3.55 -0.13
C LEU A 78 8.76 3.91 1.30
N PHE A 79 8.48 2.92 2.15
CA PHE A 79 8.09 3.19 3.53
C PHE A 79 9.19 3.89 4.33
N TYR A 80 10.45 3.51 4.17
CA TYR A 80 11.58 4.22 4.77
C TYR A 80 11.73 5.65 4.27
N PHE A 81 11.52 5.87 2.97
CA PHE A 81 11.61 7.22 2.41
C PHE A 81 10.54 8.14 3.00
N TYR A 82 9.29 7.67 3.09
CA TYR A 82 8.15 8.45 3.57
C TYR A 82 7.93 8.45 5.08
N SER A 83 8.66 7.63 5.84
CA SER A 83 8.66 7.69 7.31
C SER A 83 9.22 9.03 7.80
N ASN A 84 10.18 9.62 7.06
CA ASN A 84 10.60 11.00 7.26
C ASN A 84 9.50 11.98 6.79
N GLN A 85 9.02 12.82 7.70
CA GLN A 85 7.97 13.81 7.43
C GLN A 85 8.36 14.82 6.32
N GLU A 86 9.63 15.21 6.22
CA GLU A 86 10.15 16.11 5.18
C GLU A 86 10.08 15.50 3.76
N ASN A 87 9.92 14.19 3.68
CA ASN A 87 9.78 13.44 2.44
C ASN A 87 8.34 13.20 2.01
N ARG A 88 7.34 13.57 2.81
CA ARG A 88 5.91 13.39 2.52
C ARG A 88 5.41 14.39 1.45
N SER A 89 5.86 14.18 0.22
CA SER A 89 5.48 14.97 -0.95
C SER A 89 5.04 14.05 -2.08
N MET A 90 3.87 14.33 -2.63
CA MET A 90 3.34 13.64 -3.80
C MET A 90 4.26 13.81 -5.02
N ASP A 91 4.91 14.97 -5.19
CA ASP A 91 5.86 15.23 -6.27
C ASP A 91 7.10 14.33 -6.21
N LYS A 92 7.50 13.93 -4.98
CA LYS A 92 8.57 12.95 -4.81
C LYS A 92 8.09 11.58 -5.30
N LEU A 93 6.84 11.20 -5.02
CA LEU A 93 6.27 9.92 -5.46
C LEU A 93 6.12 9.86 -6.98
N SER A 94 5.61 10.92 -7.60
CA SER A 94 5.41 10.99 -9.06
C SER A 94 6.74 10.85 -9.82
N LYS A 95 7.85 11.35 -9.26
CA LYS A 95 9.20 11.19 -9.82
C LYS A 95 9.75 9.77 -9.67
N LEU A 96 9.31 9.05 -8.63
CA LEU A 96 9.77 7.70 -8.30
C LEU A 96 8.98 6.62 -9.05
N MET A 97 7.71 6.89 -9.36
CA MET A 97 6.82 5.98 -10.09
C MET A 97 6.90 6.16 -11.62
N LYS A 98 6.73 5.05 -12.36
CA LYS A 98 6.58 5.07 -13.83
C LYS A 98 5.13 5.29 -14.30
N VAL A 99 4.18 5.35 -13.38
CA VAL A 99 2.76 5.62 -13.64
C VAL A 99 2.59 7.07 -14.08
N LYS A 100 1.76 7.32 -15.10
CA LYS A 100 1.44 8.67 -15.59
C LYS A 100 0.12 9.21 -15.03
N ASP A 101 -0.73 8.34 -14.50
CA ASP A 101 -2.01 8.71 -13.91
C ASP A 101 -1.80 9.38 -12.54
N GLU A 102 -2.14 10.66 -12.47
CA GLU A 102 -2.00 11.49 -11.26
C GLU A 102 -2.90 11.01 -10.13
N LYS A 103 -4.11 10.52 -10.45
CA LYS A 103 -5.04 10.01 -9.46
C LYS A 103 -4.48 8.75 -8.79
N ILE A 104 -3.91 7.85 -9.58
CA ILE A 104 -3.26 6.65 -9.05
C ILE A 104 -2.09 7.02 -8.14
N ILE A 105 -1.29 8.01 -8.52
CA ILE A 105 -0.18 8.50 -7.69
C ILE A 105 -0.70 9.09 -6.37
N GLN A 106 -1.75 9.92 -6.44
CA GLN A 106 -2.38 10.54 -5.26
C GLN A 106 -2.94 9.48 -4.31
N ASP A 107 -3.69 8.51 -4.84
CA ASP A 107 -4.31 7.45 -4.06
C ASP A 107 -3.26 6.54 -3.42
N THR A 108 -2.18 6.24 -4.15
CA THR A 108 -1.03 5.48 -3.63
C THR A 108 -0.32 6.25 -2.53
N PHE A 109 -0.08 7.56 -2.72
CA PHE A 109 0.52 8.41 -1.71
C PHE A 109 -0.30 8.43 -0.43
N ASN A 110 -1.61 8.67 -0.55
CA ASN A 110 -2.54 8.70 0.57
C ASN A 110 -2.52 7.38 1.34
N LEU A 111 -2.51 6.23 0.63
CA LEU A 111 -2.42 4.91 1.25
C LEU A 111 -1.10 4.72 2.01
N LEU A 112 0.05 5.09 1.43
CA LEU A 112 1.36 4.99 2.09
C LEU A 112 1.38 5.78 3.42
N ILE A 113 0.87 7.01 3.38
CA ILE A 113 0.82 7.87 4.57
C ILE A 113 -0.17 7.34 5.61
N ASP A 114 -1.32 6.84 5.19
CA ASP A 114 -2.32 6.23 6.08
C ASP A 114 -1.72 5.03 6.83
N ILE A 115 -1.01 4.14 6.12
CA ILE A 115 -0.32 3.00 6.72
C ILE A 115 0.73 3.46 7.74
N LEU A 116 1.58 4.44 7.39
CA LEU A 116 2.62 4.95 8.30
C LEU A 116 2.02 5.60 9.55
N ASN A 117 0.99 6.42 9.40
CA ASN A 117 0.35 7.11 10.52
C ASN A 117 -0.39 6.13 11.44
N ASN A 118 -1.01 5.08 10.89
CA ASN A 118 -1.65 4.04 11.69
C ASN A 118 -0.63 3.31 12.59
N ASN A 119 0.55 3.02 12.04
CA ASN A 119 1.64 2.39 12.81
C ASN A 119 2.22 3.31 13.88
N GLN A 120 2.32 4.62 13.62
CA GLN A 120 2.75 5.59 14.66
C GLN A 120 1.77 5.62 15.84
N LYS A 121 0.46 5.59 15.57
CA LYS A 121 -0.56 5.53 16.62
C LYS A 121 -0.40 4.28 17.48
N TYR A 122 -0.19 3.12 16.84
CA TYR A 122 -0.01 1.84 17.54
C TYR A 122 1.18 1.87 18.50
N ILE A 123 2.31 2.44 18.07
CA ILE A 123 3.53 2.58 18.90
C ILE A 123 3.30 3.56 20.06
N SER A 124 2.56 4.66 19.86
CA SER A 124 2.30 5.64 20.92
C SER A 124 1.30 5.17 21.99
N THR A 125 0.59 4.07 21.74
CA THR A 125 -0.43 3.49 22.64
C THR A 125 0.06 2.29 23.44
N GLN A 126 1.30 1.84 23.23
CA GLN A 126 1.99 0.83 24.04
C GLN A 126 2.85 1.51 25.10
#